data_AF-A0A9P6NZ54-F1
#
_entry.id   AF-A0A9P6NZ54-F1
#
_cell.length_a   1.000
_cell.length_b   1.000
_cell.length_c   1.000
_cell.angle_alpha   90.00
_cell.angle_beta   90.00
_cell.angle_gamma   90.00
#
_symmetry.space_group_name_H-M   'P 1'
#
loop_
_entity.id
_entity.type
_entity.pdbx_description
1 polymer ?
#
loop_
_entity_poly.entity_id
_entity_poly.type
_entity_poly.pdbx_seq_one_letter_code
_entity_poly.pdbx_strand_id
1 'polypeptide(L)'
;MTQTAKIFTTGRSQAVRLPLEYRFEEKEVYIRRNAMTGDVILSRRPDSWEGFFALDAMTDVPADFMREADRNQGEHARDPFEDTHIIKGDIPHVRKRLVAVPMHSVAVSVVTQAELAYGVAKRGHPQGLATKVREFLARVTVLPWTTEAAEAYGELRAACEAGGVVLAPMDMMIAAHAKALTLAAAKVQDQAILVTRDGAFSRARVPGGLTLDDWTKLPS
;
A
#
# COMPACT_ATOMS: atom_id res chain seq x y z
N MET A 1 2.93 1.63 26.22
CA MET A 1 3.61 2.85 26.70
C MET A 1 4.65 3.24 25.66
N THR A 2 4.69 4.51 25.25
CA THR A 2 5.70 5.00 24.30
C THR A 2 6.99 5.29 25.05
N GLN A 3 8.09 4.60 24.74
CA GLN A 3 9.41 4.93 25.27
C GLN A 3 10.18 5.82 24.28
N THR A 4 11.01 6.71 24.80
CA THR A 4 11.79 7.65 24.00
C THR A 4 13.27 7.28 24.04
N ALA A 5 13.94 7.40 22.89
CA ALA A 5 15.40 7.33 22.80
C ALA A 5 15.97 8.76 22.77
N LYS A 6 17.16 8.95 23.36
CA LYS A 6 17.83 10.26 23.33
C LYS A 6 18.72 10.35 22.09
N ILE A 7 18.65 11.49 21.39
CA ILE A 7 19.55 11.80 20.28
C ILE A 7 20.66 12.73 20.81
N PHE A 8 21.89 12.43 20.41
CA PHE A 8 23.08 13.23 20.71
C PHE A 8 23.74 13.62 19.40
N THR A 9 24.38 14.79 19.37
CA THR A 9 25.15 15.25 18.22
C THR A 9 26.64 15.12 18.54
N THR A 10 27.42 14.55 17.63
CA THR A 10 28.88 14.48 17.69
C THR A 10 29.45 15.02 16.40
N GLY A 11 29.96 16.25 16.44
CA GLY A 11 30.39 16.97 15.23
C GLY A 11 29.22 17.19 14.27
N ARG A 12 29.30 16.62 13.06
CA ARG A 12 28.24 16.69 12.03
C ARG A 12 27.30 15.48 12.03
N SER A 13 27.46 14.57 12.98
CA SER A 13 26.76 13.29 13.04
C SER A 13 25.79 13.24 14.24
N GLN A 14 24.75 12.41 14.13
CA GLN A 14 23.84 12.12 15.24
C GLN A 14 24.02 10.68 15.72
N ALA A 15 23.83 10.46 17.03
CA ALA A 15 23.82 9.16 17.66
C ALA A 15 22.52 8.98 18.45
N VAL A 16 21.88 7.82 18.33
CA VAL A 16 20.67 7.46 19.08
C VAL A 16 21.09 6.55 20.25
N ARG A 17 20.79 6.96 21.48
CA ARG A 17 21.01 6.10 22.67
C ARG A 17 19.76 5.28 22.95
N LEU A 18 19.80 4.03 22.53
CA LEU A 18 18.72 3.07 22.75
C LEU A 18 18.62 2.70 24.25
N PRO A 19 17.41 2.70 24.83
CA PRO A 19 17.15 2.11 26.14
C PRO A 19 17.54 0.62 26.18
N LEU A 20 17.67 0.05 27.38
CA LEU A 20 18.20 -1.31 27.57
C LEU A 20 17.40 -2.36 26.80
N GLU A 21 16.07 -2.23 26.84
CA GLU A 21 15.10 -3.13 26.20
C GLU A 21 15.09 -3.06 24.65
N TYR A 22 15.72 -2.05 24.04
CA TYR A 22 15.80 -1.89 22.58
C TYR A 22 17.23 -2.07 22.04
N ARG A 23 18.17 -2.58 22.85
CA ARG A 23 19.54 -2.80 22.38
C ARG A 23 19.60 -3.93 21.37
N PHE A 24 20.44 -3.73 20.36
CA PHE A 24 20.86 -4.78 19.44
C PHE A 24 22.11 -5.48 20.00
N GLU A 25 22.25 -6.77 19.73
CA GLU A 25 23.46 -7.52 20.08
C GLU A 25 24.56 -7.30 19.03
N GLU A 26 24.16 -6.97 17.81
CA GLU A 26 25.02 -6.75 16.66
C GLU A 26 25.72 -5.38 16.69
N LYS A 27 26.88 -5.28 16.02
CA LYS A 27 27.66 -4.04 15.92
C LYS A 27 27.08 -3.04 14.91
N GLU A 28 26.33 -3.53 13.94
CA GLU A 28 25.68 -2.74 12.90
C GLU A 28 24.23 -3.19 12.74
N VAL A 29 23.38 -2.26 12.32
CA VAL A 29 21.97 -2.50 12.02
C VAL A 29 21.66 -2.01 10.62
N TYR A 30 20.64 -2.60 9.99
CA TYR A 30 20.06 -1.96 8.82
C TYR A 30 19.28 -0.73 9.25
N ILE A 31 19.41 0.34 8.47
CA ILE A 31 18.62 1.56 8.60
C ILE A 31 17.81 1.75 7.33
N ARG A 32 16.51 1.99 7.49
CA ARG A 32 15.63 2.39 6.41
C ARG A 32 14.66 3.46 6.88
N ARG A 33 14.11 4.21 5.93
CA ARG A 33 13.00 5.13 6.20
C ARG A 33 11.71 4.46 5.72
N ASN A 34 10.71 4.38 6.59
CA ASN A 34 9.36 4.02 6.18
C ASN A 34 8.83 5.15 5.29
N ALA A 35 8.49 4.83 4.05
CA ALA A 35 8.08 5.85 3.09
C ALA A 35 6.65 6.36 3.31
N MET A 36 5.81 5.61 4.04
CA MET A 36 4.44 6.03 4.40
C MET A 36 4.43 6.94 5.63
N THR A 37 5.14 6.59 6.69
CA THR A 37 5.13 7.34 7.96
C THR A 37 6.29 8.33 8.09
N GLY A 38 7.35 8.17 7.30
CA GLY A 38 8.59 8.93 7.42
C GLY A 38 9.52 8.44 8.53
N ASP A 39 9.09 7.44 9.32
CA ASP A 39 9.83 6.92 10.46
C ASP A 39 11.18 6.31 10.05
N VAL A 40 12.18 6.48 10.90
CA VAL A 40 13.46 5.77 10.75
C VAL A 40 13.35 4.44 11.49
N ILE A 41 13.48 3.35 10.74
CA ILE A 41 13.44 1.99 11.26
C ILE A 41 14.85 1.44 11.32
N LEU A 42 15.26 1.02 12.50
CA LEU A 42 16.46 0.23 12.73
C LEU A 42 16.04 -1.24 12.85
N SER A 43 16.69 -2.13 12.12
CA SER A 43 16.43 -3.56 12.19
C SER A 43 17.72 -4.37 12.25
N ARG A 44 17.64 -5.57 12.83
CA ARG A 44 18.77 -6.49 12.90
C ARG A 44 19.39 -6.69 11.52
N ARG A 45 20.72 -6.83 11.50
CA ARG A 45 21.49 -7.23 10.33
C ARG A 45 22.15 -8.57 10.64
N PRO A 46 21.50 -9.71 10.30
CA PRO A 46 22.13 -11.01 10.39
C PRO A 46 23.43 -11.02 9.57
N ASP A 47 24.48 -11.63 10.11
CA ASP A 47 25.79 -11.75 9.47
C ASP A 47 25.94 -13.05 8.67
N SER A 48 25.02 -14.00 8.84
CA SER A 48 25.02 -15.31 8.19
C SER A 48 23.62 -15.87 7.99
N TRP A 49 23.54 -16.95 7.21
CA TRP A 49 22.32 -17.73 6.98
C TRP A 49 22.08 -18.83 8.02
N GLU A 50 23.03 -19.06 8.94
CA GLU A 50 22.99 -20.18 9.88
C GLU A 50 21.74 -20.14 10.77
N GLY A 51 21.36 -18.96 11.25
CA GLY A 51 20.13 -18.78 12.04
C GLY A 51 18.85 -19.07 11.25
N PHE A 52 18.86 -18.85 9.94
CA PHE A 52 17.74 -19.22 9.07
C PHE A 52 17.66 -20.74 8.87
N PHE A 53 18.78 -21.41 8.55
CA PHE A 53 18.80 -22.87 8.37
C PHE A 53 18.58 -23.66 9.66
N ALA A 54 18.91 -23.08 10.82
CA ALA A 54 18.55 -23.67 12.11
C ALA A 54 17.02 -23.85 12.28
N LEU A 55 16.21 -23.10 11.53
CA LEU A 55 14.74 -23.22 11.55
C LEU A 55 14.25 -24.50 10.86
N ASP A 56 15.04 -25.13 10.00
CA ASP A 56 14.65 -26.37 9.29
C ASP A 56 14.33 -27.51 10.28
N ALA A 57 15.01 -27.54 11.42
CA ALA A 57 14.75 -28.50 12.48
C ALA A 57 13.46 -28.21 13.27
N MET A 58 12.92 -27.00 13.16
CA MET A 58 11.81 -26.50 13.98
C MET A 58 10.55 -26.17 13.16
N THR A 59 10.67 -26.12 11.84
CA THR A 59 9.61 -25.65 10.94
C THR A 59 9.43 -26.62 9.80
N ASP A 60 8.26 -27.25 9.72
CA ASP A 60 7.85 -27.99 8.53
C ASP A 60 7.14 -27.01 7.59
N VAL A 61 7.66 -26.85 6.37
CA VAL A 61 7.02 -26.04 5.33
C VAL A 61 6.02 -26.95 4.61
N PRO A 62 4.71 -26.67 4.67
CA PRO A 62 3.73 -27.51 4.01
C PRO A 62 4.07 -27.70 2.54
N ALA A 63 3.95 -28.93 2.04
CA ALA A 63 4.24 -29.26 0.64
C ALA A 63 3.39 -28.46 -0.37
N ASP A 64 2.34 -27.81 0.12
CA ASP A 64 1.46 -26.95 -0.64
C ASP A 64 1.59 -25.46 -0.40
N PHE A 65 2.61 -25.04 0.32
CA PHE A 65 2.96 -23.64 0.40
C PHE A 65 3.29 -23.10 -1.00
N MET A 66 2.48 -22.16 -1.50
CA MET A 66 2.66 -21.48 -2.79
C MET A 66 2.66 -22.43 -4.01
N ARG A 67 1.58 -23.20 -4.18
CA ARG A 67 1.33 -24.02 -5.37
C ARG A 67 1.20 -23.16 -6.63
N GLU A 68 1.24 -23.80 -7.79
CA GLU A 68 1.00 -23.14 -9.08
C GLU A 68 -0.37 -22.43 -9.13
N ALA A 69 -1.41 -23.02 -8.53
CA ALA A 69 -2.73 -22.42 -8.41
C ALA A 69 -2.69 -21.07 -7.67
N ASP A 70 -1.86 -20.94 -6.63
CA ASP A 70 -1.71 -19.69 -5.86
C ASP A 70 -0.97 -18.61 -6.68
N ARG A 71 -0.24 -19.00 -7.74
CA ARG A 71 0.44 -18.08 -8.64
C ARG A 71 -0.41 -17.72 -9.85
N ASN A 72 -1.29 -18.62 -10.26
CA ASN A 72 -2.18 -18.44 -11.40
C ASN A 72 -3.40 -17.60 -11.02
N GLN A 73 -3.32 -16.29 -11.22
CA GLN A 73 -4.44 -15.37 -10.95
C GLN A 73 -5.45 -15.31 -12.10
N GLY A 74 -5.21 -16.00 -13.23
CA GLY A 74 -6.10 -15.99 -14.39
C GLY A 74 -6.08 -14.69 -15.19
N GLU A 75 -6.89 -14.65 -16.26
CA GLU A 75 -7.07 -13.45 -17.07
C GLU A 75 -8.18 -12.58 -16.50
N HIS A 76 -7.88 -11.29 -16.31
CA HIS A 76 -8.86 -10.30 -15.87
C HIS A 76 -9.11 -9.28 -16.97
N ALA A 77 -10.34 -9.20 -17.45
CA ALA A 77 -10.77 -8.15 -18.37
C ALA A 77 -10.97 -6.84 -17.59
N ARG A 78 -9.87 -6.12 -17.34
CA ARG A 78 -9.89 -4.78 -16.75
C ARG A 78 -9.46 -3.76 -17.79
N ASP A 79 -10.26 -2.72 -17.98
CA ASP A 79 -9.81 -1.52 -18.70
C ASP A 79 -9.25 -0.50 -17.69
N PRO A 80 -7.92 -0.25 -17.68
CA PRO A 80 -7.31 0.72 -16.76
C PRO A 80 -7.81 2.16 -16.96
N PHE A 81 -8.48 2.45 -18.08
CA PHE A 81 -9.05 3.77 -18.36
C PHE A 81 -10.48 3.93 -17.89
N GLU A 82 -11.21 2.84 -17.68
CA GLU A 82 -12.64 2.89 -17.40
C GLU A 82 -12.91 3.68 -16.10
N ASP A 83 -12.03 3.55 -15.10
CA ASP A 83 -12.19 4.12 -13.76
C ASP A 83 -11.51 5.48 -13.52
N THR A 84 -10.96 6.15 -14.55
CA THR A 84 -10.15 7.37 -14.37
C THR A 84 -10.95 8.69 -14.33
N HIS A 85 -12.07 8.73 -13.62
CA HIS A 85 -13.01 9.87 -13.65
C HIS A 85 -12.43 11.20 -13.16
N ILE A 86 -11.40 11.21 -12.32
CA ILE A 86 -10.74 12.45 -11.93
C ILE A 86 -9.95 13.05 -13.10
N ILE A 87 -9.23 12.20 -13.85
CA ILE A 87 -8.43 12.62 -15.01
C ILE A 87 -9.32 12.91 -16.21
N LYS A 88 -10.35 12.11 -16.48
CA LYS A 88 -11.35 12.45 -17.51
C LYS A 88 -12.12 13.71 -17.10
N GLY A 89 -12.61 13.69 -15.87
CA GLY A 89 -13.41 14.74 -15.28
C GLY A 89 -14.76 14.90 -15.96
N ASP A 90 -15.30 13.76 -16.35
CA ASP A 90 -16.59 13.47 -16.94
C ASP A 90 -17.73 13.44 -15.90
N ILE A 91 -17.40 13.31 -14.61
CA ILE A 91 -18.38 13.31 -13.51
C ILE A 91 -18.19 14.54 -12.59
N PRO A 92 -19.04 15.59 -12.69
CA PRO A 92 -18.86 16.84 -11.96
C PRO A 92 -18.86 16.70 -10.43
N HIS A 93 -19.70 15.84 -9.85
CA HIS A 93 -19.76 15.69 -8.38
C HIS A 93 -18.57 14.95 -7.79
N VAL A 94 -17.90 14.06 -8.55
CA VAL A 94 -16.62 13.46 -8.14
C VAL A 94 -15.57 14.56 -7.93
N ARG A 95 -15.48 15.53 -8.86
CA ARG A 95 -14.60 16.69 -8.70
C ARG A 95 -14.97 17.53 -7.49
N LYS A 96 -16.27 17.77 -7.27
CA LYS A 96 -16.76 18.52 -6.11
C LYS A 96 -16.37 17.84 -4.79
N ARG A 97 -16.49 16.51 -4.69
CA ARG A 97 -16.02 15.74 -3.52
C ARG A 97 -14.50 15.84 -3.36
N LEU A 98 -13.73 15.67 -4.43
CA LEU A 98 -12.27 15.78 -4.39
C LEU A 98 -11.79 17.15 -3.91
N VAL A 99 -12.47 18.23 -4.30
CA VAL A 99 -12.15 19.60 -3.84
C VAL A 99 -12.52 19.80 -2.36
N ALA A 100 -13.53 19.09 -1.86
CA ALA A 100 -14.00 19.22 -0.48
C ALA A 100 -13.14 18.47 0.54
N VAL A 101 -12.37 17.45 0.12
CA VAL A 101 -11.47 16.71 1.01
C VAL A 101 -10.12 17.42 1.13
N PRO A 102 -9.47 17.40 2.32
CA PRO A 102 -8.12 17.94 2.47
C PRO A 102 -7.14 17.26 1.50
N MET A 103 -6.35 18.05 0.76
CA MET A 103 -5.44 17.51 -0.25
C MET A 103 -4.44 16.49 0.33
N HIS A 104 -3.96 16.72 1.56
CA HIS A 104 -3.01 15.82 2.24
C HIS A 104 -3.64 14.50 2.71
N SER A 105 -4.97 14.39 2.76
CA SER A 105 -5.67 13.15 3.10
C SER A 105 -5.98 12.29 1.87
N VAL A 106 -5.56 12.72 0.67
CA VAL A 106 -5.75 11.98 -0.58
C VAL A 106 -4.44 11.32 -0.98
N ALA A 107 -4.51 10.01 -1.17
CA ALA A 107 -3.39 9.21 -1.62
C ALA A 107 -3.80 8.29 -2.78
N VAL A 108 -2.81 7.89 -3.59
CA VAL A 108 -2.97 6.89 -4.65
C VAL A 108 -1.88 5.83 -4.51
N SER A 109 -2.21 4.60 -4.87
CA SER A 109 -1.20 3.54 -4.97
C SER A 109 -0.21 3.84 -6.11
N VAL A 110 1.07 3.47 -5.95
CA VAL A 110 2.03 3.46 -7.05
C VAL A 110 1.57 2.56 -8.21
N VAL A 111 0.72 1.56 -7.94
CA VAL A 111 0.07 0.72 -8.96
C VAL A 111 -0.88 1.57 -9.81
N THR A 112 -1.71 2.41 -9.19
CA THR A 112 -2.59 3.36 -9.90
C THR A 112 -1.77 4.39 -10.68
N GLN A 113 -0.64 4.86 -10.14
CA GLN A 113 0.29 5.70 -10.90
C GLN A 113 0.82 4.98 -12.14
N ALA A 114 1.18 3.69 -12.02
CA ALA A 114 1.65 2.89 -13.15
C ALA A 114 0.56 2.75 -14.23
N GLU A 115 -0.70 2.54 -13.84
CA GLU A 115 -1.84 2.51 -14.76
C GLU A 115 -2.03 3.84 -15.49
N LEU A 116 -1.92 4.97 -14.78
CA LEU A 116 -1.97 6.31 -15.39
C LEU A 116 -0.81 6.53 -16.37
N ALA A 117 0.40 6.11 -16.02
CA ALA A 117 1.59 6.25 -16.85
C ALA A 117 1.50 5.39 -18.12
N TYR A 118 1.06 4.13 -17.99
CA TYR A 118 0.70 3.28 -19.13
C TYR A 118 -0.34 3.97 -20.00
N GLY A 119 -1.34 4.58 -19.38
CA GLY A 119 -2.39 5.29 -20.08
C GLY A 119 -1.91 6.42 -20.98
N VAL A 120 -0.98 7.23 -20.47
CA VAL A 120 -0.29 8.28 -21.22
C VAL A 120 0.54 7.68 -22.35
N ALA A 121 1.33 6.64 -22.07
CA ALA A 121 2.23 6.00 -23.03
C ALA A 121 1.47 5.35 -24.20
N LYS A 122 0.39 4.60 -23.90
CA LYS A 122 -0.48 3.94 -24.90
C LYS A 122 -1.07 4.93 -25.91
N ARG A 123 -1.29 6.18 -25.50
CA ARG A 123 -1.83 7.26 -26.34
C ARG A 123 -0.75 8.07 -27.07
N GLY A 124 0.52 7.70 -26.95
CA GLY A 124 1.64 8.40 -27.61
C GLY A 124 2.08 9.68 -26.90
N HIS A 125 1.93 9.77 -25.57
CA HIS A 125 2.36 10.91 -24.76
C HIS A 125 1.79 12.29 -25.17
N PRO A 126 0.47 12.45 -25.39
CA PRO A 126 -0.10 13.75 -25.74
C PRO A 126 0.16 14.75 -24.60
N GLN A 127 0.77 15.89 -24.93
CA GLN A 127 1.29 16.87 -23.96
C GLN A 127 0.25 17.30 -22.91
N GLY A 128 -0.99 17.53 -23.34
CA GLY A 128 -2.08 17.91 -22.44
C GLY A 128 -2.44 16.83 -21.42
N LEU A 129 -2.53 15.56 -21.85
CA LEU A 129 -2.82 14.44 -20.95
C LEU A 129 -1.65 14.17 -20.00
N ALA A 130 -0.42 14.15 -20.53
CA ALA A 130 0.79 13.95 -19.72
C ALA A 130 0.92 15.03 -18.64
N THR A 131 0.68 16.29 -19.00
CA THR A 131 0.66 17.41 -18.06
C THR A 131 -0.41 17.22 -17.00
N LYS A 132 -1.64 16.87 -17.40
CA LYS A 132 -2.75 16.68 -16.46
C LYS A 132 -2.50 15.56 -15.45
N VAL A 133 -1.96 14.42 -15.89
CA VAL A 133 -1.58 13.30 -15.01
C VAL A 133 -0.47 13.72 -14.05
N ARG A 134 0.58 14.38 -14.55
CA ARG A 134 1.68 14.89 -13.72
C ARG A 134 1.19 15.88 -12.65
N GLU A 135 0.33 16.82 -13.02
CA GLU A 135 -0.23 17.81 -12.09
C GLU A 135 -1.16 17.18 -11.04
N PHE A 136 -1.91 16.13 -11.41
CA PHE A 136 -2.70 15.37 -10.44
C PHE A 136 -1.81 14.64 -9.45
N LEU A 137 -0.81 13.88 -9.93
CA LEU A 137 0.12 13.13 -9.07
C LEU A 137 0.96 14.03 -8.17
N ALA A 138 1.24 15.27 -8.58
CA ALA A 138 1.94 16.26 -7.74
C ALA A 138 1.10 16.78 -6.55
N ARG A 139 -0.21 16.48 -6.50
CA ARG A 139 -1.15 16.97 -5.48
C ARG A 139 -1.70 15.87 -4.58
N VAL A 140 -1.33 14.61 -4.83
CA VAL A 140 -1.74 13.47 -4.01
C VAL A 140 -0.49 12.76 -3.51
N THR A 141 -0.60 12.10 -2.36
CA THR A 141 0.48 11.24 -1.88
C THR A 141 0.50 9.96 -2.71
N VAL A 142 1.60 9.68 -3.41
CA VAL A 142 1.80 8.37 -4.04
C VAL A 142 2.40 7.40 -3.02
N LEU A 143 1.68 6.33 -2.73
CA LEU A 143 2.08 5.29 -1.78
C LEU A 143 2.98 4.25 -2.49
N PRO A 144 4.24 4.06 -2.04
CA PRO A 144 5.11 3.03 -2.56
C PRO A 144 4.70 1.64 -2.06
N TRP A 145 5.07 0.60 -2.80
CA TRP A 145 4.87 -0.78 -2.36
C TRP A 145 5.86 -1.13 -1.24
N THR A 146 5.41 -1.12 0.01
CA THR A 146 6.23 -1.39 1.20
C THR A 146 6.08 -2.82 1.72
N THR A 147 6.88 -3.19 2.72
CA THR A 147 6.74 -4.47 3.43
C THR A 147 5.36 -4.59 4.09
N GLU A 148 4.87 -3.51 4.70
CA GLU A 148 3.54 -3.49 5.34
C GLU A 148 2.42 -3.70 4.31
N ALA A 149 2.59 -3.15 3.10
CA ALA A 149 1.67 -3.40 1.98
C ALA A 149 1.72 -4.86 1.51
N ALA A 150 2.91 -5.47 1.45
CA ALA A 150 3.09 -6.86 1.06
C ALA A 150 2.51 -7.85 2.11
N GLU A 151 2.69 -7.56 3.40
CA GLU A 151 2.06 -8.33 4.49
C GLU A 151 0.54 -8.22 4.44
N ALA A 152 0.03 -6.99 4.29
CA ALA A 152 -1.41 -6.74 4.14
C ALA A 152 -1.99 -7.46 2.91
N TYR A 153 -1.24 -7.53 1.82
CA TYR A 153 -1.62 -8.28 0.61
C TYR A 153 -1.79 -9.77 0.90
N GLY A 154 -0.81 -10.41 1.55
CA GLY A 154 -0.87 -11.85 1.82
C GLY A 154 -2.11 -12.23 2.63
N GLU A 155 -2.35 -11.49 3.72
CA GLU A 155 -3.54 -11.70 4.54
C GLU A 155 -4.85 -11.38 3.81
N LEU A 156 -4.89 -10.27 3.07
CA LEU A 156 -6.09 -9.84 2.36
C LEU A 156 -6.46 -10.84 1.27
N ARG A 157 -5.47 -11.30 0.51
CA ARG A 157 -5.67 -12.26 -0.58
C ARG A 157 -6.18 -13.59 -0.05
N ALA A 158 -5.55 -14.13 1.00
CA ALA A 158 -6.02 -15.36 1.64
C ALA A 158 -7.45 -15.22 2.16
N ALA A 159 -7.79 -14.08 2.77
CA ALA A 159 -9.15 -13.80 3.23
C ALA A 159 -10.16 -13.72 2.06
N CYS A 160 -9.77 -13.10 0.95
CA CYS A 160 -10.61 -13.02 -0.25
C CYS A 160 -10.86 -14.42 -0.84
N GLU A 161 -9.82 -15.23 -1.00
CA GLU A 161 -9.93 -16.59 -1.53
C GLU A 161 -10.83 -17.47 -0.64
N ALA A 162 -10.63 -17.42 0.67
CA ALA A 162 -11.50 -18.11 1.63
C ALA A 162 -12.96 -17.63 1.58
N GLY A 163 -13.17 -16.35 1.24
CA GLY A 163 -14.48 -15.74 1.05
C GLY A 163 -15.09 -15.93 -0.35
N GLY A 164 -14.41 -16.63 -1.27
CA GLY A 164 -14.85 -16.78 -2.67
C GLY A 164 -14.80 -15.48 -3.47
N VAL A 165 -14.01 -14.50 -3.01
CA VAL A 165 -13.82 -13.20 -3.65
C VAL A 165 -12.59 -13.25 -4.55
N VAL A 166 -12.78 -12.90 -5.81
CA VAL A 166 -11.70 -12.77 -6.79
C VAL A 166 -11.57 -11.31 -7.19
N LEU A 167 -10.39 -10.72 -6.94
CA LEU A 167 -10.01 -9.40 -7.43
C LEU A 167 -8.89 -9.57 -8.46
N ALA A 168 -8.82 -8.66 -9.43
CA ALA A 168 -7.68 -8.61 -10.34
C ALA A 168 -6.38 -8.34 -9.56
N PRO A 169 -5.19 -8.79 -10.04
CA PRO A 169 -3.93 -8.65 -9.33
C PRO A 169 -3.62 -7.21 -8.90
N MET A 170 -3.80 -6.25 -9.81
CA MET A 170 -3.54 -4.84 -9.52
C MET A 170 -4.55 -4.25 -8.52
N ASP A 171 -5.80 -4.69 -8.59
CA ASP A 171 -6.85 -4.30 -7.64
C ASP A 171 -6.59 -4.86 -6.24
N MET A 172 -6.13 -6.11 -6.15
CA MET A 172 -5.68 -6.70 -4.89
C MET A 172 -4.51 -5.91 -4.29
N MET A 173 -3.55 -5.47 -5.12
CA MET A 173 -2.46 -4.61 -4.65
C MET A 173 -2.96 -3.24 -4.16
N ILE A 174 -3.87 -2.60 -4.89
CA ILE A 174 -4.44 -1.31 -4.47
C ILE A 174 -5.20 -1.46 -3.14
N ALA A 175 -5.98 -2.52 -2.97
CA ALA A 175 -6.67 -2.80 -1.72
C ALA A 175 -5.73 -3.13 -0.57
N ALA A 176 -4.63 -3.84 -0.84
CA ALA A 176 -3.61 -4.10 0.17
C ALA A 176 -3.00 -2.80 0.72
N HIS A 177 -2.78 -1.78 -0.11
CA HIS A 177 -2.37 -0.46 0.38
C HIS A 177 -3.39 0.19 1.31
N ALA A 178 -4.68 0.16 0.96
CA ALA A 178 -5.74 0.69 1.81
C ALA A 178 -5.82 -0.05 3.16
N LYS A 179 -5.64 -1.38 3.14
CA LYS A 179 -5.56 -2.19 4.36
C LYS A 179 -4.33 -1.83 5.20
N ALA A 180 -3.15 -1.74 4.59
CA ALA A 180 -1.91 -1.38 5.28
C ALA A 180 -2.01 0.01 5.94
N LEU A 181 -2.60 0.99 5.26
CA LEU A 181 -2.89 2.31 5.83
C LEU A 181 -3.82 2.23 7.03
N THR A 182 -4.90 1.45 6.94
CA THR A 182 -5.82 1.24 8.06
C THR A 182 -5.12 0.62 9.26
N LEU A 183 -4.28 -0.38 9.06
CA LEU A 183 -3.49 -1.00 10.13
C LEU A 183 -2.49 -0.03 10.76
N ALA A 184 -1.86 0.82 9.95
CA ALA A 184 -0.97 1.87 10.45
C ALA A 184 -1.73 2.95 11.23
N ALA A 185 -2.90 3.35 10.73
CA ALA A 185 -3.76 4.39 11.30
C ALA A 185 -4.61 3.92 12.49
N ALA A 186 -4.74 2.61 12.73
CA ALA A 186 -5.37 2.04 13.93
C ALA A 186 -4.70 2.50 15.24
N LYS A 187 -3.46 3.02 15.17
CA LYS A 187 -2.79 3.72 16.29
C LYS A 187 -3.38 5.11 16.61
N VAL A 188 -4.21 5.66 15.73
CA VAL A 188 -4.75 7.04 15.74
C VAL A 188 -6.28 7.08 15.55
N GLN A 189 -6.97 5.93 15.57
CA GLN A 189 -8.44 5.83 15.45
C GLN A 189 -9.00 6.33 14.11
N ASP A 190 -8.17 6.34 13.07
CA ASP A 190 -8.55 6.74 11.72
C ASP A 190 -8.45 5.53 10.76
N GLN A 191 -9.30 5.46 9.74
CA GLN A 191 -9.36 4.35 8.81
C GLN A 191 -9.26 4.85 7.37
N ALA A 192 -8.48 4.16 6.55
CA ALA A 192 -8.38 4.51 5.14
C ALA A 192 -9.64 4.07 4.37
N ILE A 193 -10.14 4.96 3.52
CA ILE A 193 -11.27 4.68 2.63
C ILE A 193 -10.72 4.44 1.22
N LEU A 194 -10.97 3.25 0.67
CA LEU A 194 -10.70 2.97 -0.73
C LEU A 194 -11.85 3.51 -1.58
N VAL A 195 -11.60 4.61 -2.28
CA VAL A 195 -12.55 5.20 -3.21
C VAL A 195 -12.50 4.44 -4.53
N THR A 196 -13.56 3.73 -4.87
CA THR A 196 -13.65 2.93 -6.10
C THR A 196 -15.09 2.85 -6.61
N ARG A 197 -15.26 2.89 -7.93
CA ARG A 197 -16.55 2.57 -8.57
C ARG A 197 -16.65 1.10 -8.96
N ASP A 198 -15.54 0.36 -8.88
CA ASP A 198 -15.48 -0.99 -9.39
C ASP A 198 -16.38 -1.89 -8.54
N GLY A 199 -17.37 -2.47 -9.22
CA GLY A 199 -18.34 -3.39 -8.67
C GLY A 199 -17.69 -4.63 -8.04
N ALA A 200 -16.47 -5.00 -8.46
CA ALA A 200 -15.72 -6.10 -7.88
C ALA A 200 -15.52 -5.90 -6.38
N PHE A 201 -15.22 -4.69 -5.92
CA PHE A 201 -15.03 -4.40 -4.49
C PHE A 201 -16.34 -4.38 -3.71
N SER A 202 -17.42 -3.84 -4.30
CA SER A 202 -18.71 -3.67 -3.60
C SER A 202 -19.57 -4.93 -3.57
N ARG A 203 -19.57 -5.75 -4.64
CA ARG A 203 -20.32 -7.01 -4.70
C ARG A 203 -19.67 -8.13 -3.91
N ALA A 204 -18.35 -8.10 -3.81
CA ALA A 204 -17.58 -9.13 -3.13
C ALA A 204 -17.66 -9.09 -1.59
N ARG A 205 -18.11 -7.97 -0.99
CA ARG A 205 -17.91 -7.70 0.46
C ARG A 205 -16.46 -8.04 0.86
N VAL A 206 -15.49 -7.38 0.21
CA VAL A 206 -14.07 -7.69 0.37
C VAL A 206 -13.73 -7.80 1.87
N PRO A 207 -13.33 -9.00 2.34
CA PRO A 207 -13.04 -9.22 3.75
C PRO A 207 -11.75 -8.48 4.16
N GLY A 208 -11.50 -8.37 5.47
CA GLY A 208 -10.26 -7.77 5.98
C GLY A 208 -10.33 -6.28 6.33
N GLY A 209 -11.53 -5.76 6.58
CA GLY A 209 -11.71 -4.44 7.23
C GLY A 209 -11.46 -3.25 6.30
N LEU A 210 -11.71 -3.39 5.00
CA LEU A 210 -11.66 -2.27 4.06
C LEU A 210 -12.95 -1.46 4.12
N THR A 211 -12.81 -0.15 4.23
CA THR A 211 -13.93 0.79 4.05
C THR A 211 -13.92 1.27 2.61
N LEU A 212 -15.08 1.20 1.95
CA LEU A 212 -15.25 1.56 0.54
C LEU A 212 -16.18 2.77 0.43
N ASP A 213 -15.91 3.65 -0.53
CA ASP A 213 -16.83 4.72 -0.95
C ASP A 213 -16.83 4.82 -2.49
N ASP A 214 -18.00 5.11 -3.04
CA ASP A 214 -18.21 5.27 -4.48
C ASP A 214 -18.65 6.71 -4.75
N TRP A 215 -17.69 7.53 -5.16
CA TRP A 215 -17.93 8.95 -5.43
C TRP A 215 -18.72 9.20 -6.72
N THR A 216 -18.96 8.17 -7.54
CA THR A 216 -19.79 8.29 -8.74
C THR A 216 -21.28 8.27 -8.41
N LYS A 217 -21.65 7.78 -7.22
CA LYS A 217 -23.03 7.84 -6.71
C LYS A 217 -23.28 9.17 -6.02
N LEU A 218 -24.49 9.70 -6.17
CA LEU A 218 -24.94 10.85 -5.38
C LEU A 218 -25.08 10.41 -3.92
N PRO A 219 -24.72 11.28 -2.95
CA PRO A 219 -25.04 11.02 -1.55
C PRO A 219 -26.56 10.87 -1.42
N SER A 220 -26.99 9.78 -0.80
CA SER A 220 -28.39 9.53 -0.40
C SER A 220 -28.86 10.55 0.63
#